data_AF-A0A9D5EAN1-F1
#
_entry.id   AF-A0A9D5EAN1-F1
#
_cell.length_a   1.000
_cell.length_b   1.000
_cell.length_c   1.000
_cell.angle_alpha   90.00
_cell.angle_beta   90.00
_cell.angle_gamma   90.00
#
_symmetry.space_group_name_H-M   'P 1'
#
loop_
_entity.id
_entity.type
_entity.pdbx_description
1 polymer ?
#
loop_
_entity_poly.entity_id
_entity_poly.type
_entity_poly.pdbx_seq_one_letter_code
_entity_poly.pdbx_strand_id
1 'polypeptide(L)'
;MLHTALWVDAAFELVAGAVLLLLAGSVANWLDADRAIVSIAGVIFLGASAAIAGFALQPAPARRTVSTLAALNLIGGVAIWCVLPFVWSGISGEGRWMAAAIADSFIAVAALEFLALQRGAPATGVTR
;
A
#
# COMPACT_ATOMS: atom_id res chain seq x y z
N MET A 1 -12.76 12.82 4.95
CA MET A 1 -11.56 12.57 4.14
C MET A 1 -10.73 11.41 4.66
N LEU A 2 -10.53 11.27 5.98
CA LEU A 2 -9.81 10.11 6.55
C LEU A 2 -10.46 8.78 6.18
N HIS A 3 -11.79 8.65 6.30
CA HIS A 3 -12.53 7.47 5.84
C HIS A 3 -12.27 7.14 4.37
N THR A 4 -12.31 8.14 3.51
CA THR A 4 -12.08 7.96 2.08
C THR A 4 -10.66 7.47 1.81
N ALA A 5 -9.66 8.04 2.47
CA ALA A 5 -8.27 7.60 2.33
C ALA A 5 -8.09 6.14 2.77
N LEU A 6 -8.67 5.76 3.92
CA LEU A 6 -8.63 4.38 4.40
C LEU A 6 -9.36 3.40 3.46
N TRP A 7 -10.47 3.80 2.85
CA TRP A 7 -11.15 2.94 1.87
C TRP A 7 -10.35 2.78 0.58
N VAL A 8 -9.66 3.84 0.13
CA VAL A 8 -8.76 3.76 -1.03
C VAL A 8 -7.58 2.82 -0.72
N ASP A 9 -6.98 2.97 0.45
CA ASP A 9 -5.90 2.10 0.93
C ASP A 9 -6.36 0.63 1.01
N ALA A 10 -7.47 0.36 1.69
CA ALA A 10 -8.04 -0.97 1.77
C ALA A 10 -8.37 -1.58 0.40
N ALA A 11 -8.87 -0.78 -0.54
CA ALA A 11 -9.18 -1.25 -1.90
C ALA A 11 -7.90 -1.57 -2.69
N PHE A 12 -6.86 -0.74 -2.57
CA PHE A 12 -5.56 -1.00 -3.17
C PHE A 12 -4.97 -2.30 -2.63
N GLU A 13 -4.92 -2.46 -1.31
CA GLU A 13 -4.41 -3.66 -0.64
C GLU A 13 -5.18 -4.92 -1.05
N LEU A 14 -6.51 -4.82 -1.19
CA LEU A 14 -7.36 -5.91 -1.67
C LEU A 14 -7.00 -6.32 -3.10
N VAL A 15 -6.88 -5.34 -4.01
CA VAL A 15 -6.57 -5.59 -5.42
C VAL A 15 -5.15 -6.17 -5.56
N ALA A 16 -4.17 -5.59 -4.87
CA ALA A 16 -2.80 -6.11 -4.86
C ALA A 16 -2.77 -7.55 -4.34
N GLY A 17 -3.39 -7.81 -3.18
CA GLY A 17 -3.48 -9.15 -2.60
C GLY A 17 -4.17 -10.17 -3.51
N ALA A 18 -5.29 -9.79 -4.13
CA ALA A 18 -6.00 -10.63 -5.08
C ALA A 18 -5.17 -10.95 -6.33
N VAL A 19 -4.48 -9.95 -6.90
CA VAL A 19 -3.58 -10.15 -8.05
C VAL A 19 -2.45 -11.10 -7.68
N LEU A 20 -1.79 -10.89 -6.54
CA LEU A 20 -0.69 -11.75 -6.09
C LEU A 20 -1.14 -13.20 -5.87
N LEU A 21 -2.36 -13.43 -5.37
CA LEU A 21 -2.86 -14.79 -5.14
C LEU A 21 -3.37 -15.48 -6.41
N LEU A 22 -4.21 -14.78 -7.19
CA LEU A 22 -4.83 -15.35 -8.39
C LEU A 22 -3.80 -15.59 -9.49
N LEU A 23 -2.77 -14.75 -9.56
CA LEU A 23 -1.71 -14.82 -10.57
C LEU A 23 -0.36 -15.22 -9.96
N ALA A 24 -0.34 -15.86 -8.79
CA ALA A 24 0.88 -16.16 -8.04
C ALA A 24 1.98 -16.83 -8.88
N GLY A 25 1.62 -17.78 -9.75
CA GLY A 25 2.57 -18.45 -10.64
C GLY A 25 3.18 -17.51 -11.68
N SER A 26 2.36 -16.69 -12.32
CA SER A 26 2.82 -15.71 -13.32
C SER A 26 3.68 -14.64 -12.66
N VAL A 27 3.22 -14.09 -11.52
CA VAL A 27 3.95 -13.07 -10.76
C VAL A 27 5.29 -13.60 -10.25
N ALA A 28 5.33 -14.83 -9.73
CA ALA A 28 6.56 -15.49 -9.30
C ALA A 28 7.57 -15.61 -10.45
N ASN A 29 7.11 -16.06 -11.63
CA ASN A 29 7.95 -16.13 -12.82
C ASN A 29 8.42 -14.74 -13.27
N TRP A 30 7.56 -13.72 -13.19
CA TRP A 30 7.92 -12.37 -13.61
C TRP A 30 8.98 -11.72 -12.72
N LEU A 31 8.93 -12.01 -11.42
CA LEU A 31 9.82 -11.46 -10.39
C LEU A 31 11.02 -12.35 -10.07
N ASP A 32 11.18 -13.49 -10.76
CA ASP A 32 12.18 -14.53 -10.43
C ASP A 32 12.15 -14.89 -8.93
N ALA A 33 10.95 -15.12 -8.42
CA ALA A 33 10.67 -15.33 -7.01
C ALA A 33 9.99 -16.69 -6.76
N ASP A 34 10.07 -17.17 -5.52
CA ASP A 34 9.34 -18.36 -5.11
C ASP A 34 7.82 -18.09 -5.04
N ARG A 35 7.02 -18.99 -5.61
CA ARG A 35 5.55 -18.87 -5.66
C ARG A 35 4.92 -18.82 -4.26
N ALA A 36 5.46 -19.55 -3.29
CA ALA A 36 4.97 -19.52 -1.93
C ALA A 36 5.21 -18.13 -1.30
N ILE A 37 6.37 -17.50 -1.56
CA ILE A 37 6.65 -16.13 -1.09
C ILE A 37 5.63 -15.14 -1.67
N VAL A 38 5.37 -15.21 -2.98
CA VAL A 38 4.36 -14.36 -3.64
C VAL A 38 2.97 -14.58 -3.06
N SER A 39 2.60 -15.85 -2.80
CA SER A 39 1.30 -16.19 -2.23
C SER A 39 1.16 -15.68 -0.80
N ILE A 40 2.21 -15.81 0.03
CA ILE A 40 2.25 -15.28 1.39
C ILE A 40 2.09 -13.76 1.38
N ALA A 41 2.81 -13.06 0.49
CA ALA A 41 2.64 -11.63 0.30
C ALA A 41 1.16 -11.31 -0.01
N GLY A 42 0.56 -12.01 -0.97
CA GLY A 42 -0.86 -11.82 -1.30
C GLY A 42 -1.81 -12.00 -0.12
N VAL A 43 -1.59 -13.01 0.73
CA VAL A 43 -2.38 -13.18 1.97
C VAL A 43 -2.18 -12.02 2.95
N ILE A 44 -0.94 -11.53 3.09
CA ILE A 44 -0.65 -10.37 3.96
C ILE A 44 -1.40 -9.12 3.48
N PHE A 45 -1.38 -8.84 2.18
CA PHE A 45 -2.13 -7.73 1.56
C PHE A 45 -3.65 -7.87 1.79
N LEU A 46 -4.22 -9.07 1.64
CA LEU A 46 -5.63 -9.30 1.98
C LEU A 46 -5.94 -9.06 3.46
N GLY A 47 -5.06 -9.50 4.35
CA GLY A 47 -5.18 -9.26 5.79
C GLY A 47 -5.10 -7.77 6.14
N ALA A 48 -4.17 -7.05 5.52
CA ALA A 48 -4.02 -5.60 5.66
C ALA A 48 -5.29 -4.87 5.19
N SER A 49 -5.81 -5.21 4.01
CA SER A 49 -7.08 -4.66 3.50
C SER A 49 -8.23 -4.83 4.49
N ALA A 50 -8.42 -6.03 5.04
CA ALA A 50 -9.47 -6.28 6.02
C ALA A 50 -9.28 -5.45 7.31
N ALA A 51 -8.04 -5.33 7.80
CA ALA A 51 -7.74 -4.50 8.97
C ALA A 51 -8.00 -3.01 8.71
N ILE A 52 -7.56 -2.49 7.57
CA ILE A 52 -7.74 -1.08 7.17
C ILE A 52 -9.22 -0.77 6.98
N ALA A 53 -9.98 -1.66 6.32
CA ALA A 53 -11.44 -1.55 6.21
C ALA A 53 -12.10 -1.51 7.61
N GLY A 54 -11.61 -2.31 8.56
CA GLY A 54 -12.05 -2.26 9.96
C GLY A 54 -11.82 -0.89 10.61
N PHE A 55 -10.68 -0.24 10.35
CA PHE A 55 -10.45 1.14 10.80
C PHE A 55 -11.34 2.15 10.07
N ALA A 56 -11.61 1.94 8.78
CA ALA A 56 -12.48 2.79 7.97
C ALA A 56 -13.94 2.74 8.44
N LEU A 57 -14.38 1.65 9.07
CA LEU A 57 -15.74 1.52 9.61
C LEU A 57 -15.93 2.24 10.96
N GLN A 58 -14.85 2.71 11.60
CA GLN A 58 -14.97 3.42 12.87
C GLN A 58 -15.61 4.80 12.67
N PRO A 59 -16.48 5.28 13.59
CA PRO A 59 -17.10 6.60 13.48
C PRO A 59 -16.08 7.74 13.38
N ALA A 60 -14.95 7.62 14.07
CA ALA A 60 -13.86 8.58 14.08
C ALA A 60 -12.51 7.85 14.01
N PRO A 61 -11.96 7.58 12.80
CA PRO A 61 -10.68 6.93 12.63
C PRO A 61 -9.57 7.72 13.31
N ALA A 62 -8.75 7.03 14.09
CA ALA A 62 -7.67 7.66 14.83
C ALA A 62 -6.62 8.24 13.88
N ARG A 63 -6.33 9.55 14.00
CA ARG A 63 -5.30 10.23 13.19
C ARG A 63 -3.92 9.55 13.28
N ARG A 64 -3.58 9.02 14.46
CA ARG A 64 -2.33 8.26 14.65
C ARG A 64 -2.28 7.01 13.78
N THR A 65 -3.38 6.27 13.67
CA THR A 65 -3.47 5.07 12.82
C THR A 65 -3.25 5.43 11.35
N VAL A 66 -3.97 6.44 10.84
CA VAL A 66 -3.81 6.91 9.45
C VAL A 66 -2.39 7.43 9.20
N SER A 67 -1.78 8.12 10.18
CA SER A 67 -0.39 8.57 10.05
C SER A 67 0.62 7.42 10.02
N THR A 68 0.36 6.34 10.77
CA THR A 68 1.21 5.15 10.74
C THR A 68 1.07 4.43 9.39
N LEU A 69 -0.15 4.27 8.88
CA LEU A 69 -0.40 3.67 7.56
C LEU A 69 0.28 4.47 6.45
N ALA A 70 0.12 5.80 6.44
CA ALA A 70 0.80 6.69 5.49
C ALA A 70 2.33 6.52 5.51
N ALA A 71 2.92 6.40 6.71
CA ALA A 71 4.35 6.19 6.84
C ALA A 71 4.77 4.79 6.33
N LEU A 72 4.01 3.74 6.64
CA LEU A 72 4.28 2.38 6.18
C LEU A 72 4.17 2.27 4.66
N ASN A 73 3.13 2.84 4.07
CA ASN A 73 2.94 2.91 2.62
C ASN A 73 4.11 3.65 1.95
N LEU A 74 4.50 4.82 2.47
CA LEU A 74 5.64 5.56 1.93
C LEU A 74 6.95 4.75 2.02
N ILE A 75 7.22 4.14 3.17
CA ILE A 75 8.42 3.31 3.38
C ILE A 75 8.41 2.11 2.42
N GLY A 76 7.27 1.44 2.27
CA GLY A 76 7.11 0.31 1.35
C GLY A 76 7.41 0.69 -0.10
N GLY A 77 6.79 1.76 -0.59
CA GLY A 77 7.01 2.25 -1.96
C GLY A 77 8.45 2.68 -2.21
N VAL A 78 9.05 3.44 -1.28
CA VAL A 78 10.46 3.85 -1.37
C VAL A 78 11.40 2.64 -1.30
N ALA A 79 11.14 1.66 -0.43
CA ALA A 79 11.97 0.46 -0.31
C ALA A 79 11.97 -0.34 -1.62
N ILE A 80 10.82 -0.50 -2.28
CA ILE A 80 10.75 -1.16 -3.59
C ILE A 80 11.58 -0.37 -4.61
N TRP A 81 11.43 0.95 -4.68
CA TRP A 81 12.24 1.78 -5.59
C TRP A 81 13.74 1.72 -5.31
N CYS A 82 14.15 1.55 -4.05
CA CYS A 82 15.55 1.36 -3.70
C CYS A 82 16.08 -0.02 -4.13
N VAL A 83 15.27 -1.08 -4.02
CA VAL A 83 15.68 -2.46 -4.36
C VAL A 83 15.63 -2.72 -5.86
N LEU A 84 14.63 -2.18 -6.55
CA LEU A 84 14.30 -2.48 -7.94
C LEU A 84 15.49 -2.29 -8.93
N PRO A 85 16.35 -1.26 -8.82
CA PRO A 85 17.54 -1.12 -9.66
C PRO A 85 18.54 -2.28 -9.52
N PHE A 86 18.67 -2.86 -8.33
CA PHE A 86 19.63 -3.95 -8.07
C PHE A 86 19.18 -5.29 -8.67
N VAL A 87 17.87 -5.48 -8.84
CA VAL A 87 17.28 -6.71 -9.38
C VAL A 87 16.76 -6.53 -10.82
N TRP A 88 16.90 -5.33 -11.39
CA TRP A 88 16.27 -4.93 -12.65
C TRP A 88 16.55 -5.89 -13.80
N SER A 89 17.80 -6.31 -13.97
CA SER A 89 18.21 -7.23 -15.04
C SER A 89 17.80 -8.69 -14.80
N GLY A 90 17.53 -9.07 -13.55
CA GLY A 90 17.13 -10.43 -13.16
C GLY A 90 15.63 -10.71 -13.36
N ILE A 91 14.81 -9.65 -13.37
CA ILE A 91 13.36 -9.78 -13.54
C ILE A 91 12.90 -9.48 -14.97
N SER A 92 11.75 -10.05 -15.34
CA SER A 92 11.08 -9.85 -16.63
C SER A 92 10.62 -8.41 -16.85
N GLY A 93 10.25 -8.07 -18.09
CA GLY A 93 9.69 -6.75 -18.41
C GLY A 93 8.40 -6.45 -17.64
N GLU A 94 7.50 -7.44 -17.57
CA GLU A 94 6.25 -7.40 -16.82
C GLU A 94 6.51 -7.20 -15.33
N GLY A 95 7.50 -7.91 -14.79
CA GLY A 95 7.92 -7.79 -13.39
C GLY A 95 8.38 -6.37 -13.03
N ARG A 96 9.14 -5.72 -13.91
CA ARG A 96 9.60 -4.33 -13.73
C ARG A 96 8.43 -3.37 -13.64
N TRP A 97 7.51 -3.45 -14.60
CA TRP A 97 6.34 -2.57 -14.65
C TRP A 97 5.41 -2.79 -13.46
N MET A 98 5.18 -4.05 -13.07
CA MET A 98 4.37 -4.38 -11.91
C MET A 98 5.02 -3.88 -10.61
N ALA A 99 6.32 -4.11 -10.41
CA ALA A 99 7.03 -3.63 -9.22
C ALA A 99 7.01 -2.10 -9.13
N ALA A 100 7.24 -1.40 -10.23
CA ALA A 100 7.14 0.06 -10.30
C ALA A 100 5.71 0.54 -10.00
N ALA A 101 4.69 -0.09 -10.59
CA ALA A 101 3.30 0.27 -10.34
C ALA A 101 2.88 0.06 -8.88
N ILE A 102 3.33 -1.02 -8.24
CA ILE A 102 3.10 -1.26 -6.80
C ILE A 102 3.80 -0.18 -5.98
N ALA A 103 5.07 0.11 -6.27
CA ALA A 103 5.83 1.13 -5.56
C ALA A 103 5.19 2.52 -5.65
N ASP A 104 4.78 2.92 -6.85
CA ASP A 104 4.12 4.21 -7.11
C ASP A 104 2.75 4.28 -6.43
N SER A 105 2.00 3.17 -6.43
CA SER A 105 0.70 3.11 -5.77
C SER A 105 0.83 3.28 -4.26
N PHE A 106 1.82 2.64 -3.62
CA PHE A 106 2.13 2.84 -2.22
C PHE A 106 2.45 4.31 -1.89
N ILE A 107 3.27 4.97 -2.71
CA ILE A 107 3.59 6.39 -2.54
C ILE A 107 2.35 7.27 -2.74
N ALA A 108 1.52 6.96 -3.73
CA ALA A 108 0.29 7.69 -4.00
C ALA A 108 -0.73 7.57 -2.87
N VAL A 109 -0.94 6.37 -2.32
CA VAL A 109 -1.80 6.13 -1.16
C VAL A 109 -1.27 6.90 0.05
N ALA A 110 0.02 6.80 0.34
CA ALA A 110 0.64 7.58 1.43
C ALA A 110 0.40 9.08 1.28
N ALA A 111 0.56 9.63 0.07
CA ALA A 111 0.29 11.04 -0.20
C ALA A 111 -1.18 11.41 0.05
N LEU A 112 -2.13 10.56 -0.36
CA LEU A 112 -3.55 10.76 -0.10
C LEU A 112 -3.87 10.76 1.40
N GLU A 113 -3.27 9.86 2.17
CA GLU A 113 -3.43 9.77 3.61
C GLU A 113 -2.85 11.01 4.33
N PHE A 114 -1.67 11.48 3.93
CA PHE A 114 -1.09 12.73 4.45
C PHE A 114 -1.97 13.93 4.12
N LEU A 115 -2.50 14.03 2.90
CA LEU A 115 -3.42 15.10 2.52
C LEU A 115 -4.73 15.03 3.34
N ALA A 116 -5.25 13.83 3.58
CA ALA A 116 -6.44 13.64 4.41
C ALA A 116 -6.19 14.04 5.87
N LEU A 117 -5.00 13.77 6.41
CA LEU A 117 -4.57 14.22 7.73
C LEU A 117 -4.47 15.74 7.82
N GLN A 118 -3.87 16.40 6.82
CA GLN A 118 -3.76 17.86 6.79
C GLN A 118 -5.14 18.53 6.74
N ARG A 119 -6.04 18.04 5.89
CA ARG A 119 -7.39 18.61 5.74
C ARG A 119 -8.33 18.30 6.92
N GLY A 120 -8.04 17.22 7.66
CA GLY A 120 -8.75 16.88 8.89
C GLY A 120 -8.16 17.50 10.15
N ALA A 121 -7.10 18.31 10.06
CA ALA A 121 -6.58 19.04 11.21
C ALA A 121 -7.60 20.13 11.60
N PRO A 122 -7.90 20.33 12.89
CA PRO A 122 -8.64 21.51 13.31
C PRO A 122 -7.88 22.72 12.77
N ALA A 123 -8.59 23.64 12.11
CA ALA A 123 -8.02 24.96 11.84
C ALA A 123 -7.44 25.43 13.17
N THR A 124 -6.14 25.73 13.19
CA THR A 124 -5.46 26.27 14.37
C THR A 124 -6.07 27.63 14.67
N GLY A 125 -7.22 27.62 15.35
CA GLY A 125 -7.68 28.70 16.18
C GLY A 125 -6.68 28.79 17.31
N VAL A 126 -5.72 29.68 17.14
CA VAL A 126 -4.98 30.25 18.25
C VAL A 126 -6.02 30.83 19.21
N THR A 127 -6.35 30.10 20.26
CA THR A 127 -6.99 30.67 21.44
C THR A 127 -6.04 30.52 22.61
N ARG A 128 -5.30 31.61 22.81
CA ARG A 128 -4.63 32.13 24.00
C ARG A 128 -3.71 31.20 24.78
#